data_AF-A0A349Q176-F1
#
_entry.id   AF-A0A349Q176-F1
#
_cell.length_a   1.000
_cell.length_b   1.000
_cell.length_c   1.000
_cell.angle_alpha   90.00
_cell.angle_beta   90.00
_cell.angle_gamma   90.00
#
_symmetry.space_group_name_H-M   'P 1'
#
loop_
_entity.id
_entity.type
_entity.pdbx_description
1 polymer ?
#
loop_
_entity_poly.entity_id
_entity_poly.type
_entity_poly.pdbx_seq_one_letter_code
_entity_poly.pdbx_strand_id
1 'polypeptide(L)'
;MKNFLSLSLIFVMNMVYSQNIKSPSNKISVNFELTTDGQPSYSVYYNNKPVIFASTLGIKLKDKTALDANFEIADTKTNSFNESWKPVLGEQATIVNHYNELTVSLIQKGTKIKMNIIFRVFDEGVAFRYDFPKQKDLNYFIISDEVSQFNLTENNKVFWIPGDYD
;
A
#
# COMPACT_ATOMS: atom_id res chain seq x y z
N MET A 1 -44.93 -1.72 -41.42
CA MET A 1 -43.95 -2.52 -40.66
C MET A 1 -42.59 -1.83 -40.79
N LYS A 2 -42.13 -1.12 -39.75
CA LYS A 2 -40.81 -0.48 -39.70
C LYS A 2 -40.18 -0.85 -38.36
N ASN A 3 -39.26 -1.81 -38.37
CA ASN A 3 -38.53 -2.22 -37.18
C ASN A 3 -37.31 -1.29 -37.05
N PHE A 4 -37.35 -0.40 -36.07
CA PHE A 4 -36.16 0.33 -35.62
C PHE A 4 -35.33 -0.62 -34.74
N LEU A 5 -34.21 -1.11 -35.27
CA LEU A 5 -33.18 -1.79 -34.47
C LEU A 5 -32.41 -0.70 -33.70
N SER A 6 -32.70 -0.55 -32.40
CA SER A 6 -31.89 0.26 -31.50
C SER A 6 -30.67 -0.56 -31.06
N LEU A 7 -29.47 -0.15 -31.50
CA LEU A 7 -28.20 -0.76 -31.13
C LEU A 7 -27.76 -0.16 -29.78
N SER A 8 -27.97 -0.91 -28.69
CA SER A 8 -27.56 -0.48 -27.35
C SER A 8 -26.06 -0.74 -27.16
N LEU A 9 -25.27 0.33 -27.03
CA LEU A 9 -23.84 0.29 -26.79
C LEU A 9 -23.58 -0.04 -25.30
N ILE A 10 -23.21 -1.28 -24.99
CA ILE A 10 -22.84 -1.69 -23.62
C ILE A 10 -21.43 -1.17 -23.34
N PHE A 11 -21.35 -0.07 -22.59
CA PHE A 11 -20.09 0.45 -22.06
C PHE A 11 -19.72 -0.38 -20.81
N VAL A 12 -18.77 -1.31 -20.95
CA VAL A 12 -18.23 -2.06 -19.81
C VAL A 12 -17.30 -1.12 -19.04
N MET A 13 -17.82 -0.49 -17.98
CA MET A 13 -17.00 0.21 -17.00
C MET A 13 -16.19 -0.83 -16.22
N ASN A 14 -14.88 -0.89 -16.47
CA ASN A 14 -13.96 -1.57 -15.57
C ASN A 14 -13.92 -0.77 -14.26
N MET A 15 -14.62 -1.24 -13.23
CA MET A 15 -14.48 -0.70 -11.87
C MET A 15 -13.09 -1.07 -11.35
N VAL A 16 -12.21 -0.09 -11.23
CA VAL A 16 -10.99 -0.21 -10.44
C VAL A 16 -11.40 -0.13 -8.97
N TYR A 17 -11.28 -1.25 -8.24
CA TYR A 17 -11.64 -1.33 -6.82
C TYR A 17 -10.47 -0.88 -5.95
N SER A 18 -10.47 0.39 -5.54
CA SER A 18 -9.56 0.87 -4.48
C SER A 18 -9.91 0.24 -3.13
N GLN A 19 -8.89 -0.12 -2.36
CA GLN A 19 -9.02 -0.64 -1.00
C GLN A 19 -8.77 0.50 -0.01
N ASN A 20 -9.81 0.92 0.70
CA ASN A 20 -9.72 1.99 1.70
C ASN A 20 -9.63 1.40 3.10
N ILE A 21 -8.75 1.96 3.93
CA ILE A 21 -8.68 1.68 5.37
C ILE A 21 -8.50 3.00 6.13
N LYS A 22 -9.17 3.12 7.28
CA LYS A 22 -9.16 4.33 8.11
C LYS A 22 -8.56 4.05 9.48
N SER A 23 -8.00 5.08 10.10
CA SER A 23 -7.60 5.03 11.51
C SER A 23 -8.83 4.83 12.42
N PRO A 24 -8.64 4.40 13.67
CA PRO A 24 -9.74 4.26 14.62
C PRO A 24 -10.60 5.52 14.81
N SER A 25 -10.00 6.70 14.83
CA SER A 25 -10.70 8.00 14.87
C SER A 25 -11.29 8.45 13.53
N ASN A 26 -11.04 7.72 12.44
CA ASN A 26 -11.41 8.04 11.07
C ASN A 26 -10.76 9.32 10.48
N LYS A 27 -9.78 9.91 11.16
CA LYS A 27 -9.11 11.13 10.69
C LYS A 27 -8.06 10.84 9.63
N ILE A 28 -7.33 9.73 9.75
CA ILE A 28 -6.36 9.30 8.74
C ILE A 28 -7.00 8.20 7.89
N SER A 29 -6.78 8.26 6.58
CA SER A 29 -7.16 7.19 5.67
C SER A 29 -6.06 6.88 4.66
N VAL A 30 -5.97 5.61 4.29
CA VAL A 30 -5.12 5.11 3.22
C VAL A 30 -6.01 4.54 2.13
N ASN A 31 -5.75 4.93 0.89
CA ASN A 31 -6.30 4.27 -0.28
C ASN A 31 -5.19 3.51 -0.97
N PHE A 32 -5.37 2.21 -1.16
CA PHE A 32 -4.50 1.37 -1.96
C PHE A 32 -5.18 1.06 -3.30
N GLU A 33 -4.41 1.06 -4.37
CA GLU A 33 -4.85 0.62 -5.69
C GLU A 33 -3.70 0.04 -6.51
N LEU A 34 -4.05 -0.62 -7.61
CA LEU A 34 -3.11 -0.94 -8.66
C LEU A 34 -3.30 0.05 -9.81
N THR A 35 -2.20 0.58 -10.36
CA THR A 35 -2.26 1.34 -11.61
C THR A 35 -2.72 0.44 -12.77
N THR A 36 -2.95 1.03 -13.94
CA THR A 36 -3.31 0.27 -15.16
C THR A 36 -2.28 -0.82 -15.51
N ASP A 37 -1.02 -0.59 -15.17
CA ASP A 37 0.11 -1.51 -15.43
C ASP A 37 0.35 -2.48 -14.26
N GLY A 38 -0.55 -2.50 -13.27
CA GLY A 38 -0.46 -3.38 -12.10
C GLY A 38 0.62 -2.95 -11.11
N GLN A 39 1.04 -1.69 -11.11
CA GLN A 39 1.96 -1.16 -10.10
C GLN A 39 1.20 -0.86 -8.80
N PRO A 40 1.65 -1.36 -7.63
CA PRO A 40 1.06 -1.01 -6.36
C PRO A 40 1.23 0.48 -6.07
N SER A 41 0.13 1.15 -5.71
CA SER A 41 0.09 2.58 -5.42
C SER A 41 -0.74 2.82 -4.17
N TYR A 42 -0.36 3.83 -3.39
CA TYR A 42 -1.13 4.29 -2.24
C TYR A 42 -1.21 5.82 -2.17
N SER A 43 -2.22 6.30 -1.46
CA SER A 43 -2.36 7.70 -1.07
C SER A 43 -2.84 7.80 0.37
N VAL A 44 -2.50 8.91 1.04
CA VAL A 44 -2.83 9.14 2.45
C VAL A 44 -3.54 10.46 2.60
N TYR A 45 -4.64 10.46 3.37
CA TYR A 45 -5.41 11.65 3.69
C TYR A 45 -5.50 11.85 5.20
N TYR A 46 -5.48 13.11 5.62
CA TYR A 46 -5.79 13.54 6.98
C TYR A 46 -6.97 14.52 6.95
N ASN A 47 -8.07 14.18 7.62
CA ASN A 47 -9.34 14.92 7.58
C ASN A 47 -9.78 15.24 6.15
N ASN A 48 -9.74 14.24 5.26
CA ASN A 48 -10.05 14.34 3.83
C ASN A 48 -9.13 15.26 3.01
N LYS A 49 -8.04 15.79 3.57
CA LYS A 49 -7.01 16.52 2.83
C LYS A 49 -5.86 15.58 2.48
N PRO A 50 -5.35 15.58 1.25
CA PRO A 50 -4.22 14.74 0.89
C PRO A 50 -2.99 15.16 1.72
N VAL A 51 -2.21 14.17 2.14
CA VAL A 51 -0.89 14.34 2.79
C VAL A 51 0.17 13.65 1.95
N ILE A 52 -0.17 12.50 1.36
CA ILE A 52 0.63 11.79 0.37
C ILE A 52 -0.26 11.60 -0.87
N PHE A 53 0.15 12.18 -2.00
CA PHE A 53 -0.45 11.88 -3.30
C PHE A 53 -0.14 10.46 -3.72
N ALA A 54 -0.79 9.99 -4.79
CA ALA A 54 -0.52 8.67 -5.37
C ALA A 54 0.99 8.44 -5.48
N SER A 55 1.46 7.42 -4.77
CA SER A 55 2.85 7.08 -4.54
C SER A 55 3.01 5.59 -4.76
N THR A 56 3.95 5.20 -5.62
CA THR A 56 4.14 3.81 -5.99
C THR A 56 4.98 3.07 -4.96
N LEU A 57 4.78 1.75 -4.90
CA LEU A 57 5.45 0.83 -3.99
C LEU A 57 6.04 -0.32 -4.82
N GLY A 58 7.28 -0.70 -4.53
CA GLY A 58 7.91 -1.83 -5.20
C GLY A 58 9.33 -2.11 -4.77
N ILE A 59 9.81 -3.30 -5.09
CA ILE A 59 11.14 -3.79 -4.73
C ILE A 59 11.85 -4.28 -5.99
N LYS A 60 13.05 -3.79 -6.25
CA LYS A 60 13.91 -4.33 -7.31
C LYS A 60 14.78 -5.42 -6.75
N LEU A 61 14.93 -6.49 -7.53
CA LEU A 61 15.72 -7.65 -7.17
C LEU A 61 16.97 -7.72 -8.05
N LYS A 62 18.09 -8.15 -7.47
CA LYS A 62 19.28 -8.50 -8.23
C LYS A 62 19.01 -9.81 -8.99
N ASP A 63 19.20 -9.78 -10.30
CA ASP A 63 19.11 -10.94 -11.21
C ASP A 63 17.72 -11.62 -11.29
N LYS A 64 16.65 -10.94 -10.89
CA LYS A 64 15.26 -11.40 -10.99
C LYS A 64 14.38 -10.27 -11.50
N THR A 65 13.18 -10.61 -12.00
CA THR A 65 12.16 -9.62 -12.33
C THR A 65 11.83 -8.77 -11.10
N ALA A 66 11.75 -7.46 -11.29
CA ALA A 66 11.38 -6.53 -10.23
C ALA A 66 9.95 -6.81 -9.73
N LEU A 67 9.72 -6.59 -8.44
CA LEU A 67 8.43 -6.73 -7.76
C LEU A 67 7.80 -5.35 -7.57
N ASP A 68 7.61 -4.63 -8.68
CA ASP A 68 7.16 -3.23 -8.72
C ASP A 68 5.99 -2.98 -9.71
N ALA A 69 5.64 -3.95 -10.56
CA ALA A 69 4.57 -3.83 -11.54
C ALA A 69 3.98 -5.21 -11.91
N ASN A 70 2.95 -5.19 -12.77
CA ASN A 70 2.25 -6.36 -13.27
C ASN A 70 1.59 -7.22 -12.18
N PHE A 71 1.15 -6.63 -11.07
CA PHE A 71 0.41 -7.36 -10.05
C PHE A 71 -1.09 -7.47 -10.36
N GLU A 72 -1.71 -8.47 -9.74
CA GLU A 72 -3.15 -8.55 -9.51
C GLU A 72 -3.38 -8.70 -8.01
N ILE A 73 -4.48 -8.13 -7.52
CA ILE A 73 -4.91 -8.34 -6.13
C ILE A 73 -5.50 -9.75 -6.04
N ALA A 74 -4.83 -10.61 -5.26
CA ALA A 74 -5.29 -11.98 -5.01
C ALA A 74 -6.28 -12.05 -3.85
N ASP A 75 -6.10 -11.23 -2.81
CA ASP A 75 -6.96 -11.18 -1.64
C ASP A 75 -6.75 -9.87 -0.87
N THR A 76 -7.74 -9.45 -0.09
CA THR A 76 -7.63 -8.32 0.86
C THR A 76 -8.24 -8.69 2.20
N LYS A 77 -7.52 -8.39 3.28
CA LYS A 77 -7.96 -8.66 4.65
C LYS A 77 -7.81 -7.43 5.51
N THR A 78 -8.83 -7.13 6.29
CA THR A 78 -8.80 -6.07 7.29
C THR A 78 -8.82 -6.66 8.69
N ASN A 79 -8.09 -6.03 9.62
CA ASN A 79 -8.13 -6.35 11.03
C ASN A 79 -8.09 -5.08 11.88
N SER A 80 -8.40 -5.19 13.17
CA SER A 80 -8.20 -4.11 14.15
C SER A 80 -7.41 -4.67 15.33
N PHE A 81 -6.53 -3.85 15.89
CA PHE A 81 -5.71 -4.21 17.04
C PHE A 81 -5.72 -3.06 18.04
N ASN A 82 -5.97 -3.38 19.31
CA ASN A 82 -6.00 -2.40 20.39
C ASN A 82 -5.52 -3.05 21.69
N GLU A 83 -4.23 -2.89 21.97
CA GLU A 83 -3.64 -3.38 23.22
C GLU A 83 -2.66 -2.34 23.78
N SER A 84 -2.31 -2.48 25.05
CA SER A 84 -1.31 -1.64 25.70
C SER A 84 -0.18 -2.49 26.26
N TRP A 85 1.03 -1.97 26.21
CA TRP A 85 2.22 -2.62 26.76
C TRP A 85 3.05 -1.64 27.58
N LYS A 86 3.90 -2.16 28.47
CA LYS A 86 4.79 -1.36 29.32
C LYS A 86 6.24 -1.55 28.88
N PRO A 87 6.93 -0.49 28.44
CA PRO A 87 8.34 -0.59 28.13
C PRO A 87 9.16 -0.81 29.41
N VAL A 88 10.32 -1.47 29.27
CA VAL A 88 11.30 -1.60 30.37
C VAL A 88 11.89 -0.23 30.72
N LEU A 89 12.13 0.60 29.70
CA LEU A 89 12.61 1.97 29.79
C LEU A 89 11.98 2.78 28.65
N GLY A 90 11.50 3.99 28.94
CA GLY A 90 10.92 4.87 27.92
C GLY A 90 10.34 6.15 28.52
N GLU A 91 9.94 7.07 27.65
CA GLU A 91 9.35 8.36 28.03
C GLU A 91 7.96 8.23 28.68
N GLN A 92 7.26 7.11 28.44
CA GLN A 92 5.94 6.80 28.98
C GLN A 92 5.91 5.43 29.65
N ALA A 93 5.15 5.31 30.74
CA ALA A 93 5.03 4.06 31.49
C ALA A 93 4.15 3.00 30.80
N THR A 94 3.24 3.43 29.91
CA THR A 94 2.34 2.56 29.15
C THR A 94 2.20 3.12 27.74
N ILE A 95 2.33 2.27 26.73
CA ILE A 95 2.18 2.61 25.32
C ILE A 95 0.96 1.89 24.76
N VAL A 96 0.04 2.64 24.17
CA VAL A 96 -1.15 2.10 23.48
C VAL A 96 -0.79 1.81 22.03
N ASN A 97 -1.05 0.58 21.59
CA ASN A 97 -0.89 0.14 20.22
C ASN A 97 -2.29 -0.08 19.63
N HIS A 98 -2.85 0.95 19.01
CA HIS A 98 -4.21 0.96 18.47
C HIS A 98 -4.21 1.35 16.99
N TYR A 99 -4.58 0.40 16.13
CA TYR A 99 -4.61 0.61 14.68
C TYR A 99 -5.65 -0.27 14.00
N ASN A 100 -6.05 0.15 12.80
CA ASN A 100 -6.67 -0.74 11.83
C ASN A 100 -5.62 -1.19 10.81
N GLU A 101 -5.68 -2.45 10.40
CA GLU A 101 -4.73 -3.08 9.49
C GLU A 101 -5.42 -3.47 8.18
N LEU A 102 -4.75 -3.24 7.05
CA LEU A 102 -5.13 -3.75 5.74
C LEU A 102 -3.95 -4.56 5.18
N THR A 103 -4.17 -5.86 4.96
CA THR A 103 -3.26 -6.72 4.22
C THR A 103 -3.78 -6.87 2.79
N VAL A 104 -3.00 -6.42 1.82
CA VAL A 104 -3.25 -6.64 0.40
C VAL A 104 -2.32 -7.75 -0.09
N SER A 105 -2.90 -8.88 -0.48
CA SER A 105 -2.15 -10.00 -1.06
C SER A 105 -2.08 -9.82 -2.57
N LEU A 106 -0.87 -9.74 -3.12
CA LEU A 106 -0.62 -9.53 -4.54
C LEU A 106 0.00 -10.77 -5.17
N ILE A 107 -0.34 -11.02 -6.44
CA ILE A 107 0.33 -12.00 -7.30
C ILE A 107 0.81 -11.34 -8.58
N GLN A 108 2.10 -11.49 -8.89
CA GLN A 108 2.69 -10.92 -10.09
C GLN A 108 2.34 -11.79 -11.30
N LYS A 109 1.80 -11.17 -12.36
CA LYS A 109 1.58 -11.83 -13.65
C LYS A 109 2.91 -12.26 -14.25
N GLY A 110 2.91 -13.34 -15.03
CA GLY A 110 4.13 -13.93 -15.60
C GLY A 110 4.92 -14.77 -14.59
N THR A 111 5.52 -14.15 -13.57
CA THR A 111 6.37 -14.85 -12.58
C THR A 111 5.59 -15.66 -11.55
N LYS A 112 4.32 -15.31 -11.32
CA LYS A 112 3.44 -15.88 -10.27
C LYS A 112 3.97 -15.70 -8.84
N ILE A 113 4.97 -14.82 -8.67
CA ILE A 113 5.51 -14.47 -7.35
C ILE A 113 4.44 -13.73 -6.55
N LYS A 114 4.30 -14.11 -5.28
CA LYS A 114 3.39 -13.51 -4.32
C LYS A 114 4.12 -12.53 -3.42
N MET A 115 3.49 -11.41 -3.13
CA MET A 115 3.96 -10.39 -2.22
C MET A 115 2.76 -9.78 -1.51
N ASN A 116 2.88 -9.51 -0.22
CA ASN A 116 1.87 -8.81 0.54
C ASN A 116 2.35 -7.38 0.82
N ILE A 117 1.41 -6.44 0.83
CA ILE A 117 1.63 -5.10 1.39
C ILE A 117 0.68 -4.94 2.56
N ILE A 118 1.24 -4.66 3.74
CA ILE A 118 0.48 -4.55 4.97
C ILE A 118 0.53 -3.10 5.43
N PHE A 119 -0.62 -2.46 5.52
CA PHE A 119 -0.79 -1.12 6.08
C PHE A 119 -1.34 -1.22 7.49
N ARG A 120 -0.78 -0.44 8.43
CA ARG A 120 -1.36 -0.15 9.74
C ARG A 120 -1.65 1.33 9.83
N VAL A 121 -2.89 1.68 10.12
CA VAL A 121 -3.36 3.06 10.19
C VAL A 121 -3.72 3.37 11.64
N PHE A 122 -2.90 4.23 12.23
CA PHE A 122 -3.03 4.77 13.58
C PHE A 122 -3.72 6.13 13.52
N ASP A 123 -4.09 6.70 14.67
CA ASP A 123 -4.67 8.04 14.72
C ASP A 123 -3.63 9.15 14.49
N GLU A 124 -2.35 8.82 14.63
CA GLU A 124 -1.21 9.71 14.52
C GLU A 124 -0.38 9.48 13.24
N GLY A 125 -0.61 8.40 12.51
CA GLY A 125 0.19 8.10 11.31
C GLY A 125 -0.15 6.79 10.60
N VAL A 126 0.63 6.50 9.57
CA VAL A 126 0.53 5.29 8.76
C VAL A 126 1.88 4.58 8.77
N ALA A 127 1.86 3.27 8.98
CA ALA A 127 3.01 2.40 8.74
C ALA A 127 2.65 1.39 7.66
N PHE A 128 3.61 1.05 6.80
CA PHE A 128 3.44 -0.07 5.88
C PHE A 128 4.73 -0.90 5.79
N ARG A 129 4.57 -2.14 5.30
CA ARG A 129 5.70 -3.02 4.99
C ARG A 129 5.37 -3.98 3.86
N TYR A 130 6.41 -4.48 3.21
CA TYR A 130 6.36 -5.65 2.34
C TYR A 130 6.48 -6.93 3.17
N ASP A 131 5.69 -7.93 2.84
CA ASP A 131 5.79 -9.29 3.38
C ASP A 131 5.92 -10.29 2.23
N PHE A 132 6.95 -11.13 2.28
CA PHE A 132 7.29 -12.09 1.24
C PHE A 132 6.97 -13.51 1.74
N PRO A 133 5.77 -14.03 1.48
CA PRO A 133 5.39 -15.34 1.97
C PRO A 133 6.30 -16.42 1.37
N LYS A 134 6.64 -17.43 2.18
CA LYS A 134 7.41 -18.59 1.72
C LYS A 134 6.70 -19.24 0.54
N GLN A 135 7.41 -19.39 -0.57
CA GLN A 135 6.86 -19.89 -1.83
C GLN A 135 7.96 -20.56 -2.66
N LYS A 136 7.58 -21.35 -3.66
CA LYS A 136 8.53 -22.13 -4.47
C LYS A 136 9.50 -21.22 -5.25
N ASP A 137 8.99 -20.15 -5.85
CA ASP A 137 9.72 -19.37 -6.86
C ASP A 137 10.43 -18.11 -6.31
N LEU A 138 10.31 -17.85 -4.99
CA LEU A 138 10.97 -16.77 -4.28
C LEU A 138 11.39 -17.24 -2.87
N ASN A 139 12.54 -17.92 -2.77
CA ASN A 139 13.12 -18.36 -1.49
C ASN A 139 14.33 -17.51 -1.10
N TYR A 140 15.33 -17.46 -1.98
CA TYR A 140 16.51 -16.60 -1.83
C TYR A 140 16.48 -15.52 -2.90
N PHE A 141 16.67 -14.27 -2.48
CA PHE A 141 16.76 -13.12 -3.35
C PHE A 141 17.59 -12.03 -2.67
N ILE A 142 18.12 -11.13 -3.48
CA ILE A 142 18.87 -9.97 -3.02
C ILE A 142 18.08 -8.75 -3.51
N ILE A 143 17.78 -7.84 -2.60
CA ILE A 143 17.17 -6.55 -2.93
C ILE A 143 18.27 -5.66 -3.48
N SER A 144 18.07 -5.12 -4.69
CA SER A 144 18.97 -4.15 -5.28
C SER A 144 18.55 -2.71 -4.98
N ASP A 145 17.24 -2.48 -4.84
CA ASP A 145 16.66 -1.16 -4.61
C ASP A 145 15.24 -1.29 -4.04
N GLU A 146 14.84 -0.32 -3.23
CA GLU A 146 13.45 -0.13 -2.80
C GLU A 146 12.92 1.14 -3.44
N VAL A 147 11.86 1.03 -4.24
CA VAL A 147 11.28 2.16 -4.99
C VAL A 147 10.01 2.70 -4.34
N SER A 148 9.90 2.59 -3.01
CA SER A 148 8.82 3.21 -2.23
C SER A 148 8.83 4.73 -2.38
N GLN A 149 7.71 5.30 -2.81
CA GLN A 149 7.58 6.74 -2.98
C GLN A 149 6.82 7.39 -1.83
N PHE A 150 7.13 8.67 -1.59
CA PHE A 150 6.40 9.56 -0.70
C PHE A 150 6.16 10.89 -1.42
N ASN A 151 5.14 10.94 -2.28
CA ASN A 151 4.81 12.12 -3.08
C ASN A 151 4.06 13.16 -2.23
N LEU A 152 4.81 14.07 -1.60
CA LEU A 152 4.26 15.14 -0.76
C LEU A 152 3.40 16.11 -1.56
N THR A 153 2.43 16.74 -0.89
CA THR A 153 1.45 17.59 -1.57
C THR A 153 1.97 18.93 -2.07
N GLU A 154 3.05 19.43 -1.46
CA GLU A 154 3.55 20.79 -1.64
C GLU A 154 5.08 20.84 -1.40
N ASN A 155 5.70 21.96 -1.78
CA ASN A 155 7.08 22.27 -1.43
C ASN A 155 7.18 22.72 0.03
N ASN A 156 7.10 21.75 0.93
CA ASN A 156 7.09 21.98 2.36
C ASN A 156 8.44 22.50 2.87
N LYS A 157 8.42 23.31 3.94
CA LYS A 157 9.63 23.58 4.71
C LYS A 157 10.04 22.27 5.42
N VAL A 158 11.29 21.88 5.21
CA VAL A 158 11.82 20.61 5.72
C VAL A 158 13.02 20.84 6.63
N PHE A 159 13.16 19.99 7.64
CA PHE A 159 14.33 19.91 8.51
C PHE A 159 15.03 18.59 8.20
N TRP A 160 16.25 18.65 7.66
CA TRP A 160 16.97 17.47 7.18
C TRP A 160 18.48 17.64 7.39
N ILE A 161 19.17 16.50 7.43
CA ILE A 161 20.63 16.39 7.34
C ILE A 161 20.98 15.62 6.06
N PRO A 162 22.17 15.80 5.48
CA PRO A 162 22.58 15.03 4.31
C PRO A 162 22.48 13.52 4.56
N GLY A 163 22.02 12.78 3.56
CA GLY A 163 22.10 11.32 3.58
C GLY A 163 23.56 10.90 3.48
N ASP A 164 23.97 10.00 4.37
CA ASP A 164 25.34 9.51 4.46
C ASP A 164 25.34 7.98 4.47
N TYR A 165 26.34 7.39 3.81
CA TYR A 165 26.55 5.95 3.72
C TYR A 165 27.84 5.51 4.43
N ASP A 166 28.68 6.47 4.85
CA ASP A 166 29.97 6.23 5.49
C ASP A 166 29.85 5.90 6.99
#